data_AF-A0A963QVH4-F1
#
_entry.id   AF-A0A963QVH4-F1
#
_cell.length_a   1.000
_cell.length_b   1.000
_cell.length_c   1.000
_cell.angle_alpha   90.00
_cell.angle_beta   90.00
_cell.angle_gamma   90.00
#
_symmetry.space_group_name_H-M   'P 1'
#
loop_
_entity.id
_entity.type
_entity.pdbx_description
1 polymer ?
#
loop_
_entity_poly.entity_id
_entity_poly.type
_entity_poly.pdbx_seq_one_letter_code
_entity_poly.pdbx_strand_id
1 'polypeptide(L)'
;MALHVEHRRTCLAFSPGGHHAELMRALDGIRFTDCFHVTFASQRPDDPLARRTYRLCHPRRVPGRTLVNVLQSLWVIVHERPRLVISSGADVAVAVVAFGRLLGARTIFVESAGSLEPTLAGRLAYPFADLFIVQWPEALRRFPRAVLADGPLL
;
A
#
# COMPACT_ATOMS: atom_id res chain seq x y z
N MET A 1 14.85 -13.27 -13.50
CA MET A 1 15.96 -12.31 -13.28
C MET A 1 15.35 -11.01 -12.80
N ALA A 2 15.77 -10.45 -11.66
CA ALA A 2 15.28 -9.14 -11.23
C ALA A 2 15.75 -8.08 -12.24
N LEU A 3 14.80 -7.35 -12.82
CA LEU A 3 15.05 -6.30 -13.81
C LEU A 3 15.46 -4.98 -13.13
N HIS A 4 15.08 -4.80 -11.87
CA HIS A 4 15.38 -3.60 -11.09
C HIS A 4 15.72 -3.92 -9.63
N VAL A 5 16.56 -3.10 -9.01
CA VAL A 5 16.92 -3.20 -7.59
C VAL A 5 16.57 -1.88 -6.90
N GLU A 6 15.68 -1.94 -5.92
CA GLU A 6 15.30 -0.81 -5.09
C GLU A 6 16.11 -0.81 -3.78
N HIS A 7 16.82 0.30 -3.55
CA HIS A 7 17.75 0.45 -2.42
C HIS A 7 17.17 1.23 -1.24
N ARG A 8 16.07 1.97 -1.44
CA ARG A 8 15.40 2.74 -0.40
C ARG A 8 14.71 1.80 0.58
N ARG A 9 14.70 2.22 1.86
CA ARG A 9 13.81 1.61 2.86
C ARG A 9 12.37 1.74 2.41
N THR A 10 11.76 0.60 2.11
CA THR A 10 10.46 0.51 1.47
C THR A 10 9.45 -0.14 2.40
N CYS A 11 8.31 0.52 2.58
CA CYS A 11 7.14 -0.02 3.23
C CYS A 11 6.21 -0.60 2.17
N LEU A 12 5.93 -1.90 2.21
CA LEU A 12 4.86 -2.51 1.41
C LEU A 12 3.62 -2.68 2.29
N ALA A 13 2.57 -1.92 1.99
CA ALA A 13 1.34 -1.90 2.77
C ALA A 13 0.19 -2.57 2.02
N PHE A 14 -0.33 -3.68 2.54
CA PHE A 14 -1.37 -4.48 1.88
C PHE A 14 -2.23 -5.23 2.89
N SER A 15 -3.45 -5.58 2.51
CA SER A 15 -4.27 -6.53 3.27
C SER A 15 -3.98 -7.96 2.78
N PRO A 16 -4.14 -8.97 3.65
CA PRO A 16 -4.00 -10.36 3.25
C PRO A 16 -5.02 -10.73 2.15
N GLY A 17 -4.63 -11.56 1.18
CA GLY A 17 -5.54 -12.03 0.13
C GLY A 17 -5.25 -11.39 -1.23
N GLY A 18 -6.29 -10.94 -1.92
CA GLY A 18 -6.19 -10.40 -3.29
C GLY A 18 -5.27 -9.18 -3.40
N HIS A 19 -5.36 -8.23 -2.47
CA HIS A 19 -4.49 -7.05 -2.44
C HIS A 19 -3.00 -7.41 -2.31
N HIS A 20 -2.67 -8.45 -1.53
CA HIS A 20 -1.29 -8.94 -1.45
C HIS A 20 -0.84 -9.51 -2.79
N ALA A 21 -1.64 -10.36 -3.43
CA ALA A 21 -1.31 -10.95 -4.72
C ALA A 21 -1.13 -9.88 -5.81
N GLU A 22 -2.06 -8.91 -5.87
CA GLU A 22 -2.02 -7.77 -6.78
C GLU A 22 -0.76 -6.91 -6.59
N LEU A 23 -0.40 -6.62 -5.33
CA LEU A 23 0.85 -5.89 -5.04
C LEU A 23 2.07 -6.68 -5.47
N MET A 24 2.13 -7.98 -5.17
CA MET A 24 3.29 -8.80 -5.55
C MET A 24 3.43 -8.90 -7.08
N ARG A 25 2.32 -8.97 -7.82
CA ARG A 25 2.33 -8.91 -9.29
C ARG A 25 2.81 -7.56 -9.81
N ALA A 26 2.34 -6.46 -9.21
CA ALA A 26 2.77 -5.11 -9.58
C ALA A 26 4.27 -4.87 -9.34
N LEU A 27 4.86 -5.61 -8.42
CA LEU A 27 6.27 -5.50 -8.03
C LEU A 27 7.14 -6.59 -8.66
N ASP A 28 6.60 -7.42 -9.54
CA ASP A 28 7.37 -8.48 -10.19
C ASP A 28 8.57 -7.89 -10.95
N GLY A 29 9.70 -8.57 -10.85
CA GLY A 29 10.98 -8.09 -11.39
C GLY A 29 11.68 -7.00 -10.57
N ILE A 30 11.10 -6.50 -9.47
CA ILE A 30 11.76 -5.56 -8.54
C ILE A 30 12.29 -6.31 -7.32
N ARG A 31 13.58 -6.18 -7.05
CA ARG A 31 14.19 -6.68 -5.82
C ARG A 31 14.40 -5.53 -4.83
N PHE A 32 13.84 -5.64 -3.64
CA PHE A 32 14.04 -4.68 -2.55
C PHE A 32 15.19 -5.11 -1.64
N THR A 33 16.13 -4.19 -1.35
CA THR A 33 17.23 -4.48 -0.42
C THR A 33 16.90 -4.16 1.04
N ASP A 34 15.94 -3.26 1.28
CA ASP A 34 15.45 -2.91 2.62
C ASP A 34 13.93 -2.75 2.59
N CYS A 35 13.22 -3.82 2.95
CA CYS A 35 11.76 -3.89 2.87
C CYS A 35 11.15 -4.36 4.20
N PHE A 36 10.07 -3.71 4.60
CA PHE A 36 9.19 -4.18 5.67
C PHE A 36 7.73 -4.11 5.24
N HIS A 37 6.92 -4.99 5.81
CA HIS A 37 5.51 -5.10 5.47
C HIS A 37 4.64 -4.48 6.54
N VAL A 38 3.57 -3.82 6.11
CA VAL A 38 2.47 -3.39 6.98
C VAL A 38 1.19 -4.06 6.51
N THR A 39 0.62 -4.90 7.36
CA THR A 39 -0.56 -5.70 7.00
C THR A 39 -1.48 -5.91 8.20
N PHE A 40 -2.53 -6.71 8.03
CA PHE A 40 -3.40 -7.14 9.12
C PHE A 40 -2.99 -8.52 9.64
N ALA A 41 -3.39 -8.82 10.88
CA ALA A 41 -3.24 -10.17 11.40
C ALA A 41 -3.96 -11.18 10.48
N SER A 42 -3.21 -12.19 10.02
CA SER A 42 -3.71 -13.27 9.20
C SER A 42 -3.11 -14.59 9.68
N GLN A 43 -3.73 -15.72 9.34
CA GLN A 43 -3.18 -17.04 9.62
C GLN A 43 -2.08 -17.45 8.62
N ARG A 44 -1.80 -16.63 7.60
CA ARG A 44 -0.70 -16.90 6.69
C ARG A 44 0.64 -16.64 7.39
N PRO A 45 1.64 -17.51 7.16
CA PRO A 45 3.00 -17.24 7.61
C PRO A 45 3.49 -15.93 6.99
N ASP A 46 4.35 -15.23 7.72
CA ASP A 46 4.98 -14.02 7.20
C ASP A 46 5.86 -14.38 6.00
N ASP A 47 5.98 -13.44 5.07
CA ASP A 47 6.89 -13.57 3.95
C ASP A 47 8.33 -13.61 4.49
N PRO A 48 9.09 -14.71 4.30
CA PRO A 48 10.46 -14.81 4.79
C PRO A 48 11.41 -13.79 4.15
N LEU A 49 11.01 -13.14 3.05
CA LEU A 49 11.77 -12.09 2.38
C LEU A 49 11.58 -10.71 3.02
N ALA A 50 10.55 -10.52 3.84
CA ALA A 50 10.36 -9.28 4.59
C ALA A 50 11.30 -9.25 5.80
N ARG A 51 12.08 -8.16 5.96
CA ARG A 51 12.92 -8.02 7.16
C ARG A 51 12.08 -7.97 8.43
N ARG A 52 10.89 -7.35 8.33
CA ARG A 52 9.95 -7.10 9.43
C ARG A 52 8.54 -7.06 8.88
N THR A 53 7.58 -7.55 9.66
CA THR A 53 6.15 -7.48 9.34
C THR A 53 5.40 -6.89 10.54
N TYR A 54 4.72 -5.76 10.32
CA TYR A 54 3.88 -5.09 11.31
C TYR A 54 2.42 -5.41 11.05
N ARG A 55 1.76 -6.03 12.04
CA ARG A 55 0.36 -6.44 11.98
C ARG A 55 -0.51 -5.44 12.73
N LEU A 56 -1.22 -4.60 11.99
CA LEU A 56 -2.04 -3.52 12.54
C LEU A 56 -3.45 -4.01 12.87
N CYS A 57 -4.11 -3.29 13.78
CA CYS A 57 -5.52 -3.51 14.07
C CYS A 57 -6.36 -3.23 12.82
N HIS A 58 -7.21 -4.17 12.44
CA HIS A 58 -8.14 -3.95 11.34
C HIS A 58 -9.23 -2.94 11.75
N PRO A 59 -9.44 -1.83 11.01
CA PRO A 59 -10.42 -0.81 11.37
C PRO A 59 -11.85 -1.36 11.37
N ARG A 60 -12.21 -2.20 10.37
CA ARG A 60 -13.55 -2.83 10.22
C ARG A 60 -14.70 -1.82 10.31
N ARG A 61 -14.44 -0.55 9.93
CA ARG A 61 -15.36 0.59 10.06
C ARG A 61 -15.82 0.90 11.50
N VAL A 62 -15.06 0.45 12.51
CA VAL A 62 -15.33 0.75 13.92
C VAL A 62 -14.42 1.91 14.37
N PRO A 63 -14.96 3.06 14.80
CA PRO A 63 -14.17 4.26 15.10
C PRO A 63 -12.99 4.03 16.06
N GLY A 64 -13.21 3.29 17.16
CA GLY A 64 -12.13 2.99 18.11
C GLY A 64 -11.00 2.15 17.50
N ARG A 65 -11.34 1.18 16.65
CA ARG A 65 -10.34 0.34 15.96
C ARG A 65 -9.62 1.11 14.85
N THR A 66 -10.32 2.03 14.19
CA THR A 66 -9.71 2.97 13.25
C THR A 66 -8.70 3.87 13.95
N LEU A 67 -9.03 4.42 15.13
CA LEU A 67 -8.08 5.23 15.91
C LEU A 67 -6.83 4.42 16.29
N VAL A 68 -7.00 3.19 16.78
CA VAL A 68 -5.88 2.30 17.08
C VAL A 68 -5.03 2.03 15.84
N ASN A 69 -5.66 1.75 14.69
CA ASN A 69 -4.96 1.56 13.42
C ASN A 69 -4.13 2.80 13.02
N VAL A 70 -4.70 4.00 13.14
CA VAL A 70 -4.03 5.26 12.84
C VAL A 70 -2.82 5.47 13.76
N LEU A 71 -2.97 5.26 15.07
CA LEU A 71 -1.87 5.39 16.04
C LEU A 71 -0.76 4.37 15.78
N GLN A 72 -1.11 3.11 15.48
CA GLN A 72 -0.14 2.08 15.13
C GLN A 72 0.57 2.41 13.82
N SER A 73 -0.16 2.89 12.80
CA SER A 73 0.41 3.31 11.53
C SER A 73 1.42 4.44 11.74
N LEU A 74 1.06 5.45 12.54
CA LEU A 74 1.95 6.55 12.87
C LEU A 74 3.23 6.05 13.56
N TRP A 75 3.08 5.19 14.57
CA TRP A 75 4.22 4.63 15.29
C TRP A 75 5.16 3.86 14.35
N VAL A 76 4.63 2.99 13.49
CA VAL A 76 5.44 2.23 12.52
C VAL A 76 6.19 3.17 11.59
N ILE A 77 5.53 4.18 11.02
CA ILE A 77 6.16 5.09 10.06
C ILE A 77 7.19 6.00 10.73
N VAL A 78 6.96 6.45 11.97
CA VAL A 78 7.95 7.24 12.73
C VAL A 78 9.16 6.41 13.15
N HIS A 79 8.93 5.14 13.51
CA HIS A 79 9.97 4.21 13.92
C HIS A 79 10.84 3.78 12.73
N GLU A 80 10.21 3.34 11.64
CA GLU A 80 10.89 2.83 10.47
C GLU A 80 11.36 3.93 9.51
N ARG A 81 10.71 5.10 9.46
CA ARG A 81 11.05 6.20 8.54
C ARG A 81 11.30 5.73 7.09
N PRO A 82 10.31 5.10 6.44
CA PRO A 82 10.46 4.66 5.06
C PRO A 82 10.75 5.84 4.14
N ARG A 83 11.52 5.60 3.08
CA ARG A 83 11.72 6.55 1.98
C ARG A 83 10.76 6.32 0.83
N LEU A 84 10.16 5.12 0.78
CA LEU A 84 9.16 4.72 -0.19
C LEU A 84 8.04 3.95 0.51
N VAL A 85 6.79 4.26 0.19
CA VAL A 85 5.61 3.49 0.59
C VAL A 85 4.89 3.06 -0.67
N ILE A 86 4.64 1.75 -0.81
CA ILE A 86 3.85 1.20 -1.92
C ILE A 86 2.67 0.45 -1.32
N SER A 87 1.47 0.69 -1.84
CA SER A 87 0.26 0.01 -1.41
C SER A 87 -0.66 -0.38 -2.54
N SER A 88 -1.47 -1.43 -2.35
CA SER A 88 -2.46 -1.95 -3.29
C SER A 88 -3.92 -1.81 -2.83
N GLY A 89 -4.30 -0.74 -2.11
CA GLY A 89 -5.73 -0.46 -1.88
C GLY A 89 -6.35 -1.03 -0.60
N ALA A 90 -5.54 -1.41 0.39
CA ALA A 90 -6.04 -1.93 1.66
C ALA A 90 -6.47 -0.82 2.65
N ASP A 91 -7.47 -1.07 3.49
CA ASP A 91 -7.91 -0.13 4.55
C ASP A 91 -6.75 0.33 5.47
N VAL A 92 -5.74 -0.53 5.70
CA VAL A 92 -4.53 -0.20 6.48
C VAL A 92 -3.65 0.86 5.80
N ALA A 93 -3.73 0.93 4.47
CA ALA A 93 -2.84 1.72 3.65
C ALA A 93 -3.08 3.21 3.77
N VAL A 94 -4.31 3.64 4.03
CA VAL A 94 -4.66 5.06 4.02
C VAL A 94 -3.81 5.84 5.01
N ALA A 95 -3.76 5.38 6.27
CA ALA A 95 -2.98 6.03 7.31
C ALA A 95 -1.47 5.91 7.04
N VAL A 96 -1.01 4.74 6.59
CA VAL A 96 0.41 4.49 6.27
C VAL A 96 0.91 5.37 5.12
N VAL A 97 0.14 5.49 4.04
CA VAL A 97 0.46 6.32 2.88
C VAL A 97 0.42 7.80 3.26
N ALA A 98 -0.61 8.23 4.00
CA ALA A 98 -0.70 9.61 4.47
C ALA A 98 0.49 10.00 5.35
N PHE A 99 0.79 9.21 6.40
CA PHE A 99 1.92 9.49 7.29
C PHE A 99 3.27 9.38 6.58
N GLY A 100 3.44 8.40 5.69
CA GLY A 100 4.63 8.29 4.85
C GLY A 100 4.85 9.58 4.05
N ARG A 101 3.81 10.06 3.36
CA ARG A 101 3.88 11.28 2.55
C ARG A 101 4.18 12.53 3.38
N LEU A 102 3.54 12.66 4.54
CA LEU A 102 3.73 13.78 5.47
C LEU A 102 5.14 13.79 6.08
N LEU A 103 5.76 12.62 6.24
CA LEU A 103 7.13 12.46 6.76
C LEU A 103 8.19 12.39 5.65
N GLY A 104 7.82 12.73 4.40
CA GLY A 104 8.75 12.90 3.28
C GLY A 104 9.06 11.65 2.46
N ALA A 105 8.34 10.53 2.69
CA ALA A 105 8.44 9.36 1.82
C ALA A 105 7.80 9.64 0.46
N ARG A 106 8.35 9.03 -0.60
CA ARG A 106 7.61 8.86 -1.86
C ARG A 106 6.52 7.83 -1.67
N THR A 107 5.37 8.06 -2.27
CA THR A 107 4.20 7.22 -2.05
C THR A 107 3.59 6.77 -3.38
N ILE A 108 3.37 5.47 -3.49
CA ILE A 108 2.77 4.82 -4.65
C ILE A 108 1.52 4.09 -4.15
N PHE A 109 0.40 4.32 -4.81
CA PHE A 109 -0.85 3.66 -4.50
C PHE A 109 -1.42 3.01 -5.76
N VAL A 110 -1.63 1.70 -5.70
CA VAL A 110 -2.30 0.90 -6.73
C VAL A 110 -3.74 0.70 -6.27
N GLU A 111 -4.68 1.29 -7.02
CA GLU A 111 -6.10 1.08 -6.82
C GLU A 111 -6.46 -0.36 -7.19
N SER A 112 -7.29 -0.98 -6.36
CA SER A 112 -7.69 -2.36 -6.56
C SER A 112 -8.49 -2.55 -7.85
N ALA A 113 -8.20 -3.60 -8.61
CA ALA A 113 -8.99 -3.97 -9.79
C ALA A 113 -10.35 -4.59 -9.42
N GLY A 114 -10.60 -4.92 -8.16
CA GLY A 114 -11.86 -5.54 -7.72
C GLY A 114 -13.10 -4.64 -7.84
N SER A 115 -12.94 -3.35 -8.17
CA SER A 115 -14.04 -2.40 -8.32
C SER A 115 -13.80 -1.45 -9.50
N LEU A 116 -14.84 -1.25 -10.32
CA LEU A 116 -14.86 -0.20 -11.36
C LEU A 116 -15.06 1.19 -10.74
N GLU A 117 -15.69 1.25 -9.57
CA GLU A 117 -15.90 2.48 -8.81
C GLU A 117 -14.76 2.72 -7.82
N PRO A 118 -14.35 3.99 -7.58
CA PRO A 118 -13.35 4.34 -6.59
C PRO A 118 -13.60 3.75 -5.21
N THR A 119 -12.62 3.02 -4.66
CA THR A 119 -12.72 2.56 -3.28
C THR A 119 -12.63 3.73 -2.30
N LEU A 120 -13.15 3.56 -1.09
CA LEU A 120 -12.97 4.56 -0.03
C LEU A 120 -11.48 4.75 0.29
N ALA A 121 -10.71 3.67 0.34
CA ALA A 121 -9.27 3.73 0.57
C ALA A 121 -8.56 4.53 -0.53
N GLY A 122 -8.88 4.25 -1.79
CA GLY A 122 -8.39 4.99 -2.95
C GLY A 122 -8.65 6.48 -2.87
N ARG A 123 -9.92 6.85 -2.62
CA ARG A 123 -10.32 8.26 -2.47
C ARG A 123 -9.57 8.98 -1.36
N LEU A 124 -9.34 8.30 -0.23
CA LEU A 124 -8.64 8.88 0.92
C LEU A 124 -7.12 8.95 0.71
N ALA A 125 -6.53 7.98 0.02
CA ALA A 125 -5.10 7.91 -0.25
C ALA A 125 -4.67 8.82 -1.42
N TYR A 126 -5.55 9.07 -2.38
CA TYR A 126 -5.29 9.86 -3.58
C TYR A 126 -4.59 11.22 -3.35
N PRO A 127 -4.99 12.08 -2.39
CA PRO A 127 -4.27 13.34 -2.15
C PRO A 127 -2.85 13.15 -1.62
N PHE A 128 -2.55 11.99 -1.03
CA PHE A 128 -1.25 11.68 -0.45
C PHE A 128 -0.36 10.86 -1.38
N ALA A 129 -0.87 10.31 -2.47
CA ALA A 129 -0.09 9.52 -3.42
C ALA A 129 0.69 10.42 -4.40
N ASP A 130 2.00 10.21 -4.51
CA ASP A 130 2.83 10.83 -5.55
C ASP A 130 2.61 10.15 -6.91
N LEU A 131 2.42 8.83 -6.90
CA LEU A 131 2.00 8.05 -8.06
C LEU A 131 0.75 7.25 -7.67
N PHE A 132 -0.33 7.44 -8.43
CA PHE A 132 -1.56 6.69 -8.26
C PHE A 132 -1.80 5.86 -9.51
N ILE A 133 -1.95 4.55 -9.36
CA ILE A 133 -2.10 3.61 -10.48
C ILE A 133 -3.52 3.07 -10.43
N VAL A 134 -4.20 3.11 -11.57
CA VAL A 134 -5.53 2.50 -11.75
C VAL A 134 -5.46 1.43 -12.82
N GLN A 135 -6.36 0.46 -12.77
CA GLN A 135 -6.40 -0.65 -13.73
C GLN A 135 -7.53 -0.54 -14.75
N TRP A 136 -8.51 0.32 -14.46
CA TRP A 136 -9.67 0.56 -15.31
C TRP A 136 -9.60 1.98 -15.89
N PRO A 137 -9.73 2.17 -17.22
CA PRO A 137 -9.75 3.49 -17.84
C PRO A 137 -10.82 4.42 -17.26
N GLU A 138 -11.97 3.85 -16.85
CA GLU A 138 -13.09 4.57 -16.25
C GLU A 138 -12.68 5.30 -14.97
N ALA A 139 -11.75 4.71 -14.20
CA ALA A 139 -11.26 5.29 -12.96
C ALA A 139 -10.51 6.61 -13.19
N LEU A 140 -9.93 6.84 -14.37
CA LEU A 140 -9.26 8.09 -14.73
C LEU A 140 -10.20 9.30 -14.68
N ARG A 141 -11.51 9.09 -14.91
CA ARG A 141 -12.53 10.16 -14.77
C ARG A 141 -12.63 10.66 -13.33
N ARG A 142 -12.37 9.81 -12.34
CA ARG A 142 -12.39 10.17 -10.92
C ARG A 142 -11.02 10.48 -10.35
N PHE A 143 -9.97 9.92 -10.93
CA PHE A 143 -8.58 10.09 -10.54
C PHE A 143 -7.76 10.65 -11.72
N PRO A 144 -7.91 11.93 -12.06
CA PRO A 144 -7.28 12.51 -13.27
C PRO A 144 -5.74 12.55 -13.24
N ARG A 145 -5.12 12.41 -12.06
CA ARG A 145 -3.65 12.32 -11.90
C ARG A 145 -3.15 10.87 -11.91
N ALA A 146 -4.05 9.89 -12.07
CA ALA A 146 -3.67 8.50 -12.05
C ALA A 146 -3.05 8.07 -13.38
N VAL A 147 -2.20 7.06 -13.31
CA VAL A 147 -1.62 6.35 -14.46
C VAL A 147 -2.37 5.05 -14.64
N LEU A 148 -2.77 4.74 -15.87
CA LEU A 148 -3.38 3.46 -16.22
C LEU A 148 -2.29 2.37 -16.29
N ALA A 149 -2.51 1.24 -15.63
CA ALA A 149 -1.64 0.07 -15.74
C ALA A 149 -1.76 -0.58 -17.14
N ASP A 150 -0.67 -1.14 -17.66
CA ASP A 150 -0.61 -1.76 -18.99
C ASP A 150 -1.19 -3.20 -19.01
N GLY A 151 -2.32 -3.37 -18.32
CA GLY A 151 -3.01 -4.65 -18.10
C GLY A 151 -3.50 -4.82 -16.66
N PRO A 152 -4.48 -5.72 -16.41
CA PRO A 152 -4.92 -6.03 -15.06
C PRO A 152 -3.79 -6.71 -14.28
N LEU A 153 -3.59 -6.25 -13.05
CA LEU A 153 -2.65 -6.82 -12.07
C LEU A 153 -3.26 -8.02 -11.33
N LEU A 154 -4.39 -8.55 -11.80
CA LEU A 154 -5.08 -9.76 -11.34
C LEU A 154 -4.81 -10.94 -12.28
#